data_AF-A0A1G7P7F1-F1
#
_entry.id   AF-A0A1G7P7F1-F1
#
_cell.length_a   1.000
_cell.length_b   1.000
_cell.length_c   1.000
_cell.angle_alpha   90.00
_cell.angle_beta   90.00
_cell.angle_gamma   90.00
#
_symmetry.space_group_name_H-M   'P 1'
#
loop_
_entity.id
_entity.type
_entity.pdbx_description
1 polymer ?
#
loop_
_entity_poly.entity_id
_entity_poly.type
_entity_poly.pdbx_seq_one_letter_code
_entity_poly.pdbx_strand_id
1 'polypeptide(L)'
;MWKETKVVKDVRHFYSFDARHGVYATTDKDDNSMLYINGKEIPIREVGYVRSYDDKVVVQTDSEDGSGFYDIMLFNRDGELLNVVNNTYCLHDKGCYRYQNVFVFSDENNVWFGNLVDIETGNKIFEKEYCDTREVFNNMVFWSRGNAIIRYDWDGNIMWQRDYQSDFNVKIELGDIEGVCGGKLWVKSKHDWHEILLAIDVNTGEMIKAFSDSEEDTNLPHCDIGDIGDAYLNLESNHILVVTSDKEGNAFLNFIDAETLEVFEKTLYAVDSDNSENVYIIEGISEFKEDYITFKLYNSDRDYNASGFLIYNYKTKKVVFAHHIFTSKQTNDGWMVFDVQYQNNSRIFAYDFAKRLHIFEDVKE
;
A
#
# COMPACT_ATOMS: atom_id res chain seq x y z
N MET A 1 4.09 -26.83 5.43
CA MET A 1 2.90 -26.54 6.25
C MET A 1 3.13 -25.23 6.96
N TRP A 2 2.20 -24.28 6.85
CA TRP A 2 2.27 -23.00 7.55
C TRP A 2 2.12 -23.17 9.06
N LYS A 3 3.03 -22.56 9.83
CA LYS A 3 3.01 -22.58 11.29
C LYS A 3 3.36 -21.21 11.84
N GLU A 4 2.68 -20.78 12.90
CA GLU A 4 3.10 -19.63 13.71
C GLU A 4 4.42 -19.98 14.42
N THR A 5 5.53 -19.42 13.96
CA THR A 5 6.86 -19.71 14.50
C THR A 5 7.27 -18.71 15.58
N LYS A 6 6.73 -17.49 15.53
CA LYS A 6 7.07 -16.43 16.48
C LYS A 6 5.90 -15.45 16.68
N VAL A 7 5.74 -14.97 17.92
CA VAL A 7 4.93 -13.79 18.24
C VAL A 7 5.85 -12.76 18.87
N VAL A 8 6.07 -11.65 18.18
CA VAL A 8 6.89 -10.53 18.64
C VAL A 8 6.00 -9.52 19.35
N LYS A 9 6.43 -9.02 20.50
CA LYS A 9 5.72 -7.97 21.25
C LYS A 9 6.40 -6.63 21.03
N ASP A 10 5.68 -5.56 21.38
CA ASP A 10 6.20 -4.20 21.39
C ASP A 10 6.60 -3.69 19.99
N VAL A 11 5.93 -4.20 18.95
CA VAL A 11 5.99 -3.65 17.59
C VAL A 11 5.04 -2.45 17.57
N ARG A 12 5.55 -1.26 17.86
CA ARG A 12 4.71 -0.11 18.25
C ARG A 12 3.78 0.39 17.14
N HIS A 13 4.26 0.38 15.89
CA HIS A 13 3.52 0.86 14.73
C HIS A 13 3.28 -0.29 13.75
N PHE A 14 2.12 -0.30 13.10
CA PHE A 14 1.82 -1.26 12.03
C PHE A 14 2.70 -1.06 10.78
N TYR A 15 3.46 0.03 10.74
CA TYR A 15 4.45 0.29 9.73
C TYR A 15 5.87 -0.18 10.09
N SER A 16 6.08 -0.72 11.29
CA SER A 16 7.41 -1.12 11.79
C SER A 16 7.83 -2.52 11.30
N PHE A 17 7.27 -3.03 10.20
CA PHE A 17 7.65 -4.33 9.63
C PHE A 17 7.44 -4.40 8.11
N ASP A 18 8.17 -5.32 7.49
CA ASP A 18 8.06 -5.66 6.07
C ASP A 18 8.33 -7.16 5.85
N ALA A 19 7.30 -7.90 5.42
CA ALA A 19 7.40 -9.34 5.18
C ALA A 19 8.34 -9.71 4.02
N ARG A 20 8.61 -8.80 3.07
CA ARG A 20 9.44 -9.05 1.86
C ARG A 20 10.84 -9.51 2.23
N HIS A 21 11.46 -8.82 3.17
CA HIS A 21 12.77 -9.19 3.72
C HIS A 21 12.67 -9.81 5.12
N GLY A 22 11.46 -9.92 5.69
CA GLY A 22 11.23 -10.41 7.04
C GLY A 22 11.80 -9.47 8.11
N VAL A 23 11.75 -8.17 7.83
CA VAL A 23 12.29 -7.11 8.69
C VAL A 23 11.20 -6.62 9.61
N TYR A 24 11.55 -6.33 10.85
CA TYR A 24 10.65 -5.68 11.80
C TYR A 24 11.46 -4.93 12.86
N ALA A 25 10.80 -4.03 13.58
CA ALA A 25 11.36 -3.34 14.72
C ALA A 25 10.47 -3.50 15.96
N THR A 26 11.10 -3.57 17.13
CA THR A 26 10.44 -3.45 18.43
C THR A 26 10.88 -2.17 19.11
N THR A 27 10.01 -1.53 19.89
CA THR A 27 10.30 -0.29 20.61
C THR A 27 9.98 -0.47 22.08
N ASP A 28 10.93 -0.16 22.96
CA ASP A 28 10.71 -0.20 24.40
C ASP A 28 9.94 1.03 24.93
N LYS A 29 9.83 1.15 26.25
CA LYS A 29 9.08 2.24 26.89
C LYS A 29 9.85 3.57 26.94
N ASP A 30 11.15 3.53 26.69
CA ASP A 30 12.06 4.67 26.68
C ASP A 30 12.35 5.11 25.24
N ASP A 31 11.49 4.72 24.29
CA ASP A 31 11.56 5.02 22.88
C ASP A 31 12.85 4.53 22.18
N ASN A 32 13.53 3.52 22.75
CA ASN A 32 14.64 2.85 22.09
C ASN A 32 14.10 1.69 21.24
N SER A 33 14.56 1.60 20.00
CA SER A 33 14.15 0.55 19.08
C SER A 33 15.26 -0.46 18.81
N MET A 34 14.85 -1.68 18.56
CA MET A 34 15.70 -2.73 18.00
C MET A 34 15.16 -3.12 16.63
N LEU A 35 15.96 -2.90 15.59
CA LEU A 35 15.66 -3.34 14.24
C LEU A 35 16.23 -4.73 13.99
N TYR A 36 15.42 -5.59 13.39
CA TYR A 36 15.77 -6.96 13.06
C TYR A 36 15.85 -7.13 11.55
N ILE A 37 17.07 -7.18 11.01
CA ILE A 37 17.32 -7.49 9.58
C ILE A 37 18.06 -8.81 9.49
N ASN A 38 17.45 -9.81 8.84
CA ASN A 38 18.08 -11.12 8.62
C ASN A 38 18.64 -11.77 9.91
N GLY A 39 17.93 -11.61 11.03
CA GLY A 39 18.34 -12.13 12.34
C GLY A 39 19.42 -11.30 13.07
N LYS A 40 19.96 -10.25 12.44
CA LYS A 40 20.85 -9.28 13.09
C LYS A 40 20.01 -8.26 13.86
N GLU A 41 20.43 -7.98 15.09
CA GLU A 41 19.88 -6.96 15.95
C GLU A 41 20.66 -5.65 15.77
N ILE A 42 19.97 -4.57 15.42
CA ILE A 42 20.56 -3.25 15.15
C ILE A 42 19.86 -2.24 16.07
N PRO A 43 20.54 -1.75 17.12
CA PRO A 43 20.00 -0.70 17.97
C PRO A 43 19.85 0.60 17.18
N ILE A 44 18.67 1.21 17.26
CA ILE A 44 18.36 2.49 16.64
C ILE A 44 17.41 3.30 17.53
N ARG A 45 17.25 4.59 17.25
CA ARG A 45 16.19 5.40 17.87
C ARG A 45 14.82 4.98 17.37
N GLU A 46 13.77 5.47 18.04
CA GLU A 46 12.37 5.13 17.79
C GLU A 46 12.06 4.96 16.30
N VAL A 47 11.64 3.75 15.92
CA VAL A 47 11.25 3.43 14.53
C VAL A 47 9.83 3.87 14.26
N GLY A 48 9.68 4.78 13.30
CA GLY A 48 8.37 5.13 12.75
C GLY A 48 7.92 4.15 11.66
N TYR A 49 8.85 3.73 10.79
CA TYR A 49 8.49 3.08 9.52
C TYR A 49 9.61 2.17 8.99
N VAL A 50 9.27 1.01 8.42
CA VAL A 50 10.18 0.04 7.82
C VAL A 50 9.64 -0.42 6.47
N ARG A 51 10.46 -0.33 5.41
CA ARG A 51 10.15 -0.90 4.08
C ARG A 51 11.35 -1.45 3.37
N SER A 52 11.10 -2.32 2.40
CA SER A 52 12.09 -3.03 1.61
C SER A 52 11.86 -2.83 0.12
N TYR A 53 12.93 -2.55 -0.62
CA TYR A 53 12.94 -2.56 -2.09
C TYR A 53 14.25 -3.17 -2.58
N ASP A 54 14.22 -3.84 -3.72
CA ASP A 54 15.38 -4.57 -4.28
C ASP A 54 16.09 -5.41 -3.21
N ASP A 55 17.33 -5.07 -2.86
CA ASP A 55 18.16 -5.69 -1.84
C ASP A 55 18.34 -4.81 -0.57
N LYS A 56 17.51 -3.78 -0.41
CA LYS A 56 17.65 -2.74 0.60
C LYS A 56 16.47 -2.66 1.56
N VAL A 57 16.73 -2.02 2.69
CA VAL A 57 15.76 -1.74 3.75
C VAL A 57 15.86 -0.25 4.11
N VAL A 58 14.74 0.45 4.04
CA VAL A 58 14.59 1.86 4.45
C VAL A 58 13.90 1.88 5.79
N VAL A 59 14.46 2.64 6.73
CA VAL A 59 13.91 2.81 8.06
C VAL A 59 13.84 4.29 8.38
N GLN A 60 12.67 4.75 8.80
CA GLN A 60 12.52 6.08 9.40
C GLN A 60 12.70 5.95 10.92
N THR A 61 13.60 6.75 11.48
CA THR A 61 13.91 6.77 12.91
C THR A 61 13.82 8.17 13.47
N ASP A 62 13.59 8.32 14.77
CA ASP A 62 13.86 9.59 15.45
C ASP A 62 15.30 10.04 15.20
N SER A 63 15.52 11.35 15.03
CA SER A 63 16.84 11.86 14.69
C SER A 63 17.83 11.70 15.84
N GLU A 64 19.06 11.28 15.55
CA GLU A 64 20.10 11.05 16.56
C GLU A 64 20.60 12.33 17.23
N ASP A 65 20.55 13.46 16.53
CA ASP A 65 21.05 14.75 17.03
C ASP A 65 20.09 15.43 18.03
N GLY A 66 18.88 14.88 18.20
CA GLY A 66 17.87 15.41 19.11
C GLY A 66 17.20 16.69 18.61
N SER A 67 17.29 16.98 17.31
CA SER A 67 16.59 18.09 16.63
C SER A 67 15.06 18.03 16.77
N GLY A 68 14.50 16.87 17.12
CA GLY A 68 13.06 16.62 17.18
C GLY A 68 12.45 16.24 15.82
N PHE A 69 13.28 16.05 14.79
CA PHE A 69 12.88 15.54 13.48
C PHE A 69 13.25 14.05 13.33
N TYR A 70 12.91 13.43 12.19
CA TYR A 70 13.26 12.05 11.89
C TYR A 70 14.44 11.97 10.92
N ASP A 71 15.18 10.87 10.95
CA ASP A 71 16.17 10.52 9.93
C ASP A 71 15.67 9.33 9.10
N ILE A 72 16.12 9.24 7.85
CA ILE A 72 15.91 8.06 7.01
C ILE A 72 17.23 7.32 6.89
N MET A 73 17.27 6.10 7.39
CA MET A 73 18.41 5.19 7.31
C MET A 73 18.18 4.15 6.22
N LEU A 74 19.21 3.89 5.42
CA LEU A 74 19.21 2.87 4.37
C LEU A 74 20.18 1.76 4.72
N PHE A 75 19.69 0.53 4.79
CA PHE A 75 20.49 -0.66 5.03
C PHE A 75 20.48 -1.59 3.81
N ASN A 76 21.50 -2.42 3.67
CA ASN A 76 21.42 -3.60 2.82
C ASN A 76 20.68 -4.76 3.55
N ARG A 77 20.43 -5.85 2.83
CA ARG A 77 19.77 -7.05 3.35
C ARG A 77 20.53 -7.77 4.49
N ASP A 78 21.82 -7.50 4.65
CA ASP A 78 22.65 -8.03 5.74
C ASP A 78 22.68 -7.11 6.97
N GLY A 79 21.95 -5.98 6.91
CA GLY A 79 21.85 -5.02 7.99
C GLY A 79 23.10 -4.15 8.15
N GLU A 80 23.84 -3.93 7.07
CA GLU A 80 24.90 -2.92 7.01
C GLU A 80 24.30 -1.59 6.59
N LEU A 81 24.65 -0.53 7.31
CA LEU A 81 24.20 0.83 7.01
C LEU A 81 24.90 1.32 5.74
N LEU A 82 24.12 1.74 4.75
CA LEU A 82 24.57 2.24 3.46
C LEU A 82 24.55 3.77 3.40
N ASN A 83 23.49 4.39 3.92
CA ASN A 83 23.31 5.84 3.87
C ASN A 83 22.38 6.33 5.00
N VAL A 84 22.48 7.62 5.35
CA VAL A 84 21.55 8.32 6.24
C VAL A 84 21.21 9.67 5.62
N VAL A 85 19.92 9.99 5.56
CA VAL A 85 19.41 11.32 5.20
C VAL A 85 18.82 11.93 6.47
N ASN A 86 19.43 13.02 6.95
CA ASN A 86 19.07 13.63 8.23
C ASN A 86 17.97 14.69 8.10
N ASN A 87 17.29 14.99 9.22
CA ASN A 87 16.31 16.08 9.35
C ASN A 87 15.19 16.01 8.30
N THR A 88 14.51 14.87 8.32
CA THR A 88 13.53 14.42 7.35
C THR A 88 12.17 14.13 7.98
N TYR A 89 11.14 14.10 7.14
CA TYR A 89 9.85 13.48 7.47
C TYR A 89 9.30 12.84 6.19
N CYS A 90 9.15 11.51 6.20
CA CYS A 90 8.60 10.76 5.08
C CYS A 90 7.06 10.90 5.04
N LEU A 91 6.51 11.20 3.87
CA LEU A 91 5.05 11.43 3.73
C LEU A 91 4.28 10.24 3.15
N HIS A 92 4.95 9.27 2.55
CA HIS A 92 4.25 8.25 1.76
C HIS A 92 4.52 6.83 2.26
N ASP A 93 3.43 6.11 2.48
CA ASP A 93 3.40 4.69 2.83
C ASP A 93 3.22 3.77 1.62
N LYS A 94 2.90 4.34 0.44
CA LYS A 94 2.70 3.65 -0.85
C LYS A 94 3.65 4.21 -1.92
N GLY A 95 4.15 3.36 -2.81
CA GLY A 95 4.94 3.76 -3.99
C GLY A 95 6.41 3.30 -3.99
N CYS A 96 7.27 4.09 -4.64
CA CYS A 96 8.70 3.79 -4.81
C CYS A 96 9.52 4.18 -3.56
N TYR A 97 9.94 3.18 -2.78
CA TYR A 97 10.61 3.43 -1.50
C TYR A 97 12.01 4.07 -1.60
N ARG A 98 12.63 4.05 -2.79
CA ARG A 98 13.92 4.70 -3.06
C ARG A 98 13.82 6.22 -3.09
N TYR A 99 12.74 6.74 -3.67
CA TYR A 99 12.56 8.18 -3.89
C TYR A 99 11.48 8.69 -2.95
N GLN A 100 11.88 9.38 -1.90
CA GLN A 100 10.98 9.80 -0.84
C GLN A 100 10.73 11.29 -0.87
N ASN A 101 9.48 11.68 -0.59
CA ASN A 101 9.19 13.05 -0.24
C ASN A 101 9.63 13.26 1.19
N VAL A 102 10.60 14.16 1.34
CA VAL A 102 11.24 14.48 2.59
C VAL A 102 10.99 15.95 2.87
N PHE A 103 10.35 16.24 4.00
CA PHE A 103 10.37 17.60 4.53
C PHE A 103 11.72 17.89 5.17
N VAL A 104 12.43 18.86 4.61
CA VAL A 104 13.62 19.44 5.23
C VAL A 104 13.23 20.75 5.89
N PHE A 105 13.56 20.88 7.16
CA PHE A 105 13.33 22.10 7.94
C PHE A 105 14.51 23.05 7.77
N SER A 106 14.23 24.33 7.52
CA SER A 106 15.25 25.38 7.66
C SER A 106 15.05 26.14 8.96
N ASP A 107 16.11 26.18 9.77
CA ASP A 107 16.12 26.72 11.14
C ASP A 107 15.70 28.19 11.23
N GLU A 108 15.81 28.95 10.14
CA GLU A 108 15.64 30.40 10.17
C GLU A 108 14.18 30.85 10.02
N ASN A 109 13.27 30.04 9.46
CA ASN A 109 11.92 30.52 9.09
C ASN A 109 10.76 29.51 9.22
N ASN A 110 10.96 28.32 9.79
CA ASN A 110 9.94 27.25 9.76
C ASN A 110 9.41 26.99 8.33
N VAL A 111 10.27 27.13 7.31
CA VAL A 111 9.90 26.85 5.92
C VAL A 111 10.04 25.36 5.67
N TRP A 112 8.99 24.77 5.11
CA TRP A 112 8.86 23.34 4.86
C TRP A 112 9.12 23.11 3.38
N PHE A 113 10.25 22.50 3.05
CA PHE A 113 10.55 22.10 1.68
C PHE A 113 10.12 20.66 1.47
N GLY A 114 9.10 20.41 0.65
CA GLY A 114 8.77 19.06 0.18
C GLY A 114 9.77 18.67 -0.90
N ASN A 115 10.88 18.05 -0.52
CA ASN A 115 11.91 17.63 -1.46
C ASN A 115 11.70 16.18 -1.88
N LEU A 116 11.77 15.90 -3.18
CA LEU A 116 11.94 14.51 -3.62
C LEU A 116 13.43 14.17 -3.54
N VAL A 117 13.78 13.18 -2.72
CA VAL A 117 15.16 12.79 -2.45
C VAL A 117 15.40 11.35 -2.87
N ASP A 118 16.51 11.08 -3.55
CA ASP A 118 17.03 9.72 -3.73
C ASP A 118 17.72 9.27 -2.44
N ILE A 119 17.12 8.35 -1.71
CA ILE A 119 17.64 7.88 -0.42
C ILE A 119 18.97 7.13 -0.58
N GLU A 120 19.27 6.56 -1.75
CA GLU A 120 20.57 5.90 -1.97
C GLU A 120 21.74 6.89 -2.00
N THR A 121 21.50 8.11 -2.49
CA THR A 121 22.56 9.12 -2.69
C THR A 121 22.44 10.33 -1.77
N GLY A 122 21.26 10.56 -1.17
CA GLY A 122 20.92 11.78 -0.43
C GLY A 122 20.68 12.99 -1.33
N ASN A 123 20.71 12.83 -2.65
CA ASN A 123 20.54 13.93 -3.59
C ASN A 123 19.09 14.38 -3.64
N LYS A 124 18.88 15.70 -3.49
CA LYS A 124 17.60 16.34 -3.79
C LYS A 124 17.42 16.40 -5.30
N ILE A 125 16.31 15.86 -5.77
CA ILE A 125 15.92 15.81 -7.18
C ILE A 125 14.99 16.98 -7.49
N PHE A 126 14.04 17.24 -6.60
CA PHE A 126 13.11 18.36 -6.70
C PHE A 126 13.17 19.18 -5.42
N GLU A 127 13.47 20.48 -5.55
CA GLU A 127 13.39 21.44 -4.47
C GLU A 127 12.34 22.48 -4.81
N LYS A 128 11.30 22.58 -3.98
CA LYS A 128 10.28 23.64 -4.07
C LYS A 128 10.05 24.26 -2.70
N GLU A 129 9.83 25.57 -2.71
CA GLU A 129 9.58 26.37 -1.50
C GLU A 129 8.25 26.03 -0.79
N TYR A 130 7.41 25.15 -1.34
CA TYR A 130 6.09 24.83 -0.81
C TYR A 130 5.80 23.32 -0.77
N CYS A 131 4.88 22.94 0.11
CA CYS A 131 4.55 21.57 0.52
C CYS A 131 3.80 20.71 -0.52
N ASP A 132 4.15 20.82 -1.80
CA ASP A 132 3.61 19.93 -2.81
C ASP A 132 4.34 18.58 -2.76
N THR A 133 3.60 17.48 -2.58
CA THR A 133 4.15 16.14 -2.64
C THR A 133 4.29 15.66 -4.07
N ARG A 134 5.26 14.77 -4.32
CA ARG A 134 5.53 14.17 -5.63
C ARG A 134 5.40 12.67 -5.53
N GLU A 135 4.42 12.10 -6.19
CA GLU A 135 4.20 10.67 -6.12
C GLU A 135 5.13 9.97 -7.11
N VAL A 136 5.86 8.97 -6.64
CA VAL A 136 6.79 8.20 -7.47
C VAL A 136 6.32 6.77 -7.61
N PHE A 137 5.99 6.40 -8.84
CA PHE A 137 5.57 5.05 -9.20
C PHE A 137 6.39 4.56 -10.37
N ASN A 138 6.96 3.35 -10.27
CA ASN A 138 7.78 2.75 -11.32
C ASN A 138 8.84 3.70 -11.90
N ASN A 139 9.54 4.44 -11.01
CA ASN A 139 10.54 5.45 -11.37
C ASN A 139 10.02 6.61 -12.25
N MET A 140 8.74 6.95 -12.13
CA MET A 140 8.10 8.09 -12.78
C MET A 140 7.53 9.02 -11.71
N VAL A 141 7.68 10.34 -11.93
CA VAL A 141 7.30 11.37 -10.97
C VAL A 141 6.01 12.05 -11.39
N PHE A 142 5.03 12.05 -10.51
CA PHE A 142 3.72 12.65 -10.72
C PHE A 142 3.37 13.67 -9.65
N TRP A 143 2.40 14.50 -9.99
CA TRP A 143 1.73 15.38 -9.04
C TRP A 143 0.29 15.58 -9.46
N SER A 144 -0.63 15.50 -8.50
CA SER A 144 -2.04 15.82 -8.66
C SER A 144 -2.38 17.14 -7.96
N ARG A 145 -3.26 17.94 -8.55
CA ARG A 145 -3.85 19.12 -7.94
C ARG A 145 -5.28 19.31 -8.43
N GLY A 146 -6.25 18.93 -7.61
CA GLY A 146 -7.64 18.81 -8.07
C GLY A 146 -7.70 17.84 -9.25
N ASN A 147 -8.31 18.24 -10.36
CA ASN A 147 -8.42 17.39 -11.56
C ASN A 147 -7.23 17.48 -12.52
N ALA A 148 -6.18 18.22 -12.16
CA ALA A 148 -4.97 18.33 -12.96
C ALA A 148 -3.90 17.34 -12.49
N ILE A 149 -3.31 16.62 -13.44
CA ILE A 149 -2.15 15.76 -13.21
C ILE A 149 -0.99 16.25 -14.05
N ILE A 150 0.20 16.24 -13.45
CA ILE A 150 1.45 16.61 -14.09
C ILE A 150 2.42 15.45 -13.97
N ARG A 151 3.06 15.05 -15.07
CA ARG A 151 4.22 14.15 -15.08
C ARG A 151 5.49 14.95 -15.31
N TYR A 152 6.52 14.63 -14.54
CA TYR A 152 7.85 15.23 -14.66
C TYR A 152 8.89 14.20 -15.13
N ASP A 153 9.95 14.69 -15.76
CA ASP A 153 11.20 13.94 -15.87
C ASP A 153 12.03 14.08 -14.58
N TRP A 154 13.18 13.42 -14.51
CA TRP A 154 14.05 13.45 -13.33
C TRP A 154 14.84 14.76 -13.17
N ASP A 155 14.86 15.62 -14.19
CA ASP A 155 15.44 16.97 -14.13
C ASP A 155 14.40 18.02 -13.70
N GLY A 156 13.16 17.59 -13.49
CA GLY A 156 12.03 18.40 -13.07
C GLY A 156 11.33 19.19 -14.17
N ASN A 157 11.60 18.88 -15.44
CA ASN A 157 10.83 19.41 -16.55
C ASN A 157 9.49 18.68 -16.65
N ILE A 158 8.45 19.43 -17.00
CA ILE A 158 7.12 18.88 -17.27
C ILE A 158 7.19 18.07 -18.57
N MET A 159 6.90 16.77 -18.49
CA MET A 159 6.74 15.92 -19.68
C MET A 159 5.36 16.14 -20.30
N TRP A 160 4.32 16.17 -19.46
CA TRP A 160 2.97 16.55 -19.84
C TRP A 160 2.18 17.01 -18.62
N GLN A 161 1.12 17.78 -18.87
CA GLN A 161 0.15 18.24 -17.89
C GLN A 161 -1.23 18.22 -18.53
N ARG A 162 -2.23 17.70 -17.82
CA ARG A 162 -3.62 17.69 -18.27
C ARG A 162 -4.58 17.94 -17.12
N ASP A 163 -5.62 18.73 -17.39
CA ASP A 163 -6.80 18.86 -16.54
C ASP A 163 -7.90 17.99 -17.14
N TYR A 164 -8.40 17.02 -16.36
CA TYR A 164 -9.38 16.06 -16.84
C TYR A 164 -10.83 16.53 -16.67
N GLN A 165 -11.11 17.68 -16.03
CA GLN A 165 -12.49 18.12 -15.78
C GLN A 165 -13.35 18.22 -17.05
N SER A 166 -12.76 18.61 -18.19
CA SER A 166 -13.50 18.71 -19.46
C SER A 166 -13.82 17.36 -20.11
N ASP A 167 -13.22 16.27 -19.63
CA ASP A 167 -13.44 14.93 -20.18
C ASP A 167 -14.75 14.30 -19.63
N PHE A 168 -15.37 14.90 -18.62
CA PHE A 168 -16.59 14.44 -17.94
C PHE A 168 -17.76 15.39 -18.15
N ASN A 169 -18.99 14.87 -18.22
CA ASN A 169 -20.20 15.72 -18.30
C ASN A 169 -20.66 16.24 -16.94
N VAL A 170 -20.15 15.64 -15.87
CA VAL A 170 -20.41 16.05 -14.49
C VAL A 170 -19.14 16.61 -13.84
N LYS A 171 -19.31 17.29 -12.71
CA LYS A 171 -18.17 17.70 -11.90
C LYS A 171 -17.61 16.45 -11.22
N ILE A 172 -16.33 16.19 -11.40
CA ILE A 172 -15.60 15.14 -10.69
C ILE A 172 -14.53 15.77 -9.81
N GLU A 173 -14.13 15.09 -8.74
CA GLU A 173 -12.93 15.42 -7.99
C GLU A 173 -11.99 14.21 -8.00
N LEU A 174 -10.88 14.31 -8.72
CA LEU A 174 -9.84 13.28 -8.67
C LEU A 174 -9.27 13.21 -7.25
N GLY A 175 -9.17 11.99 -6.75
CA GLY A 175 -8.54 11.65 -5.50
C GLY A 175 -7.06 11.36 -5.69
N ASP A 176 -6.59 10.34 -4.99
CA ASP A 176 -5.19 9.96 -4.98
C ASP A 176 -4.85 9.13 -6.23
N ILE A 177 -3.58 9.19 -6.65
CA ILE A 177 -3.07 8.30 -7.69
C ILE A 177 -2.82 6.94 -7.05
N GLU A 178 -3.48 5.90 -7.56
CA GLU A 178 -3.34 4.54 -7.05
C GLU A 178 -2.00 3.92 -7.45
N GLY A 179 -1.47 4.33 -8.61
CA GLY A 179 -0.11 4.00 -9.04
C GLY A 179 0.00 3.80 -10.55
N VAL A 180 1.06 3.11 -10.98
CA VAL A 180 1.30 2.79 -12.40
C VAL A 180 1.31 1.28 -12.60
N CYS A 181 0.48 0.76 -13.50
CA CYS A 181 0.42 -0.66 -13.85
C CYS A 181 0.08 -0.82 -15.35
N GLY A 182 0.70 -1.76 -16.07
CA GLY A 182 0.43 -2.00 -17.50
C GLY A 182 0.67 -0.78 -18.41
N GLY A 183 1.65 0.06 -18.06
CA GLY A 183 1.94 1.30 -18.79
C GLY A 183 0.90 2.42 -18.60
N LYS A 184 0.01 2.29 -17.61
CA LYS A 184 -1.06 3.25 -17.34
C LYS A 184 -0.98 3.77 -15.91
N LEU A 185 -1.26 5.06 -15.76
CA LEU A 185 -1.48 5.71 -14.49
C LEU A 185 -2.94 5.46 -14.08
N TRP A 186 -3.13 4.96 -12.87
CA TRP A 186 -4.44 4.64 -12.32
C TRP A 186 -4.80 5.68 -11.27
N VAL A 187 -5.95 6.31 -11.45
CA VAL A 187 -6.39 7.43 -10.61
C VAL A 187 -7.84 7.23 -10.26
N LYS A 188 -8.13 7.22 -8.97
CA LYS A 188 -9.50 7.11 -8.47
C LYS A 188 -10.05 8.51 -8.16
N SER A 189 -11.35 8.74 -8.33
CA SER A 189 -12.00 9.90 -7.74
C SER A 189 -12.04 9.82 -6.21
N LYS A 190 -12.28 10.96 -5.57
CA LYS A 190 -12.58 10.99 -4.14
C LYS A 190 -13.93 10.35 -3.87
N HIS A 191 -14.13 9.95 -2.61
CA HIS A 191 -15.40 9.47 -2.11
C HIS A 191 -16.46 10.59 -2.02
N ASP A 192 -16.91 11.15 -3.15
CA ASP A 192 -17.86 12.26 -3.23
C ASP A 192 -19.08 12.00 -4.13
N TRP A 193 -19.63 10.77 -4.02
CA TRP A 193 -20.87 10.29 -4.67
C TRP A 193 -20.74 9.97 -6.16
N HIS A 194 -19.51 9.98 -6.67
CA HIS A 194 -19.20 9.70 -8.06
C HIS A 194 -17.89 8.94 -8.17
N GLU A 195 -17.96 7.62 -7.97
CA GLU A 195 -16.78 6.74 -7.89
C GLU A 195 -16.34 6.31 -9.29
N ILE A 196 -15.18 6.79 -9.72
CA ILE A 196 -14.62 6.53 -11.04
C ILE A 196 -13.16 6.13 -10.93
N LEU A 197 -12.75 5.16 -11.74
CA LEU A 197 -11.36 4.74 -11.89
C LEU A 197 -10.89 5.05 -13.31
N LEU A 198 -9.85 5.86 -13.42
CA LEU A 198 -9.28 6.29 -14.68
C LEU A 198 -8.03 5.49 -15.02
N ALA A 199 -7.91 5.11 -16.29
CA ALA A 199 -6.69 4.56 -16.87
C ALA A 199 -6.12 5.57 -17.88
N ILE A 200 -4.99 6.17 -17.53
CA ILE A 200 -4.34 7.23 -18.30
C ILE A 200 -3.02 6.70 -18.86
N ASP A 201 -2.73 6.92 -20.15
CA ASP A 201 -1.42 6.57 -20.72
C ASP A 201 -0.32 7.40 -20.05
N VAL A 202 0.68 6.72 -19.47
CA VAL A 202 1.72 7.42 -18.70
C VAL A 202 2.57 8.33 -19.58
N ASN A 203 2.68 8.08 -20.89
CA ASN A 203 3.58 8.80 -21.79
C ASN A 203 2.95 10.05 -22.39
N THR A 204 1.65 10.03 -22.65
CA THR A 204 0.94 11.15 -23.28
C THR A 204 0.05 11.92 -22.32
N GLY A 205 -0.35 11.31 -21.20
CA GLY A 205 -1.37 11.85 -20.31
C GLY A 205 -2.78 11.72 -20.89
N GLU A 206 -2.97 11.01 -22.00
CA GLU A 206 -4.30 10.79 -22.58
C GLU A 206 -5.09 9.77 -21.76
N MET A 207 -6.33 10.10 -21.43
CA MET A 207 -7.25 9.14 -20.81
C MET A 207 -7.65 8.10 -21.86
N ILE A 208 -7.33 6.83 -21.58
CA ILE A 208 -7.60 5.72 -22.50
C ILE A 208 -8.97 5.10 -22.20
N LYS A 209 -9.31 4.98 -20.91
CA LYS A 209 -10.57 4.39 -20.45
C LYS A 209 -10.96 4.91 -19.08
N ALA A 210 -12.26 4.97 -18.85
CA ALA A 210 -12.84 5.20 -17.54
C ALA A 210 -13.73 4.01 -17.15
N PHE A 211 -13.68 3.65 -15.87
CA PHE A 211 -14.53 2.65 -15.25
C PHE A 211 -15.41 3.33 -14.22
N SER A 212 -16.72 3.22 -14.36
CA SER A 212 -17.71 3.81 -13.46
C SER A 212 -19.06 3.09 -13.62
N ASP A 213 -20.00 3.26 -12.71
CA ASP A 213 -21.38 2.76 -12.85
C ASP A 213 -22.35 3.77 -13.48
N SER A 214 -21.89 4.99 -13.75
CA SER A 214 -22.75 6.07 -14.21
C SER A 214 -22.53 6.40 -15.70
N GLU A 215 -23.64 6.33 -16.45
CA GLU A 215 -23.69 6.65 -17.88
C GLU A 215 -23.45 8.14 -18.17
N GLU A 216 -23.53 9.00 -17.15
CA GLU A 216 -23.34 10.45 -17.29
C GLU A 216 -21.85 10.84 -17.33
N ASP A 217 -20.95 9.90 -17.02
CA ASP A 217 -19.64 10.27 -16.53
C ASP A 217 -18.71 10.71 -17.64
N THR A 218 -18.85 10.15 -18.84
CA THR A 218 -17.77 10.28 -19.81
C THR A 218 -18.25 10.49 -21.24
N ASN A 219 -17.50 11.32 -21.96
CA ASN A 219 -17.58 11.44 -23.41
C ASN A 219 -16.68 10.42 -24.15
N LEU A 220 -16.09 9.48 -23.42
CA LEU A 220 -15.02 8.57 -23.88
C LEU A 220 -15.40 7.09 -23.63
N PRO A 221 -14.58 6.12 -24.08
CA PRO A 221 -14.85 4.70 -23.88
C PRO A 221 -15.07 4.35 -22.41
N HIS A 222 -16.29 3.94 -22.10
CA HIS A 222 -16.79 3.65 -20.76
C HIS A 222 -16.88 2.14 -20.52
N CYS A 223 -16.68 1.70 -19.28
CA CYS A 223 -16.97 0.34 -18.85
C CYS A 223 -17.72 0.36 -17.52
N ASP A 224 -18.98 -0.07 -17.56
CA ASP A 224 -19.77 -0.28 -16.36
C ASP A 224 -19.25 -1.48 -15.57
N ILE A 225 -18.75 -1.21 -14.37
CA ILE A 225 -18.27 -2.24 -13.43
C ILE A 225 -18.98 -2.19 -12.07
N GLY A 226 -19.98 -1.32 -11.90
CA GLY A 226 -20.61 -1.03 -10.61
C GLY A 226 -19.88 0.02 -9.77
N ASP A 227 -20.44 0.33 -8.61
CA ASP A 227 -19.97 1.37 -7.69
C ASP A 227 -18.59 1.00 -7.15
N ILE A 228 -17.60 1.88 -7.29
CA ILE A 228 -16.19 1.55 -7.09
C ILE A 228 -15.77 1.77 -5.64
N GLY A 229 -15.40 0.68 -4.97
CA GLY A 229 -14.73 0.68 -3.67
C GLY A 229 -13.22 0.84 -3.85
N ASP A 230 -12.45 -0.13 -3.38
CA ASP A 230 -10.99 -0.05 -3.44
C ASP A 230 -10.42 -0.62 -4.76
N ALA A 231 -9.28 -0.06 -5.18
CA ALA A 231 -8.46 -0.57 -6.27
C ALA A 231 -7.09 -1.05 -5.76
N TYR A 232 -6.66 -2.22 -6.20
CA TYR A 232 -5.38 -2.81 -5.83
C TYR A 232 -4.59 -3.16 -7.09
N LEU A 233 -3.37 -2.61 -7.19
CA LEU A 233 -2.50 -2.78 -8.35
C LEU A 233 -1.49 -3.91 -8.07
N ASN A 234 -1.35 -4.82 -9.04
CA ASN A 234 -0.39 -5.92 -9.00
C ASN A 234 0.59 -5.79 -10.16
N LEU A 235 1.77 -5.24 -9.86
CA LEU A 235 2.79 -4.88 -10.83
C LEU A 235 3.45 -6.11 -11.47
N GLU A 236 3.51 -7.22 -10.73
CA GLU A 236 4.14 -8.45 -11.17
C GLU A 236 3.33 -9.18 -12.24
N SER A 237 1.99 -9.06 -12.18
CA SER A 237 1.08 -9.69 -13.14
C SER A 237 0.44 -8.73 -14.13
N ASN A 238 0.69 -7.42 -14.02
CA ASN A 238 -0.03 -6.38 -14.77
C ASN A 238 -1.56 -6.50 -14.63
N HIS A 239 -2.03 -6.92 -13.46
CA HIS A 239 -3.46 -7.01 -13.17
C HIS A 239 -3.88 -6.01 -12.12
N ILE A 240 -5.17 -5.69 -12.12
CA ILE A 240 -5.78 -4.79 -11.15
C ILE A 240 -7.01 -5.48 -10.60
N LEU A 241 -7.16 -5.41 -9.30
CA LEU A 241 -8.33 -5.87 -8.60
C LEU A 241 -9.14 -4.66 -8.16
N VAL A 242 -10.38 -4.56 -8.63
CA VAL A 242 -11.30 -3.50 -8.24
C VAL A 242 -12.48 -4.13 -7.51
N VAL A 243 -12.69 -3.69 -6.27
CA VAL A 243 -13.87 -4.06 -5.48
C VAL A 243 -15.00 -3.16 -5.92
N THR A 244 -16.14 -3.73 -6.31
CA THR A 244 -17.32 -2.95 -6.67
C THR A 244 -18.60 -3.47 -6.03
N SER A 245 -19.65 -2.67 -6.02
CA SER A 245 -21.01 -3.11 -5.66
C SER A 245 -22.04 -2.85 -6.76
N ASP A 246 -23.05 -3.71 -6.85
CA ASP A 246 -24.24 -3.45 -7.67
C ASP A 246 -25.31 -2.65 -6.91
N LYS A 247 -26.41 -2.32 -7.61
CA LYS A 247 -27.53 -1.55 -7.05
C LYS A 247 -28.31 -2.31 -5.99
N GLU A 248 -28.21 -3.64 -5.97
CA GLU A 248 -28.76 -4.50 -4.93
C GLU A 248 -27.84 -4.60 -3.69
N GLY A 249 -26.63 -4.04 -3.75
CA GLY A 249 -25.64 -4.05 -2.67
C GLY A 249 -24.77 -5.31 -2.63
N ASN A 250 -24.78 -6.14 -3.67
CA ASN A 250 -23.85 -7.27 -3.75
C ASN A 250 -22.46 -6.75 -4.12
N ALA A 251 -21.44 -7.19 -3.39
CA ALA A 251 -20.06 -6.86 -3.65
C ALA A 251 -19.39 -7.86 -4.62
N PHE A 252 -18.49 -7.37 -5.46
CA PHE A 252 -17.77 -8.12 -6.48
C PHE A 252 -16.27 -7.81 -6.48
N LEU A 253 -15.49 -8.80 -6.89
CA LEU A 253 -14.09 -8.68 -7.28
C LEU A 253 -14.03 -8.62 -8.81
N ASN A 254 -13.55 -7.52 -9.36
CA ASN A 254 -13.33 -7.36 -10.81
C ASN A 254 -11.83 -7.39 -11.08
N PHE A 255 -11.41 -8.32 -11.93
CA PHE A 255 -10.02 -8.41 -12.37
C PHE A 255 -9.87 -7.80 -13.75
N ILE A 256 -9.01 -6.79 -13.83
CA ILE A 256 -8.73 -6.04 -15.05
C ILE A 256 -7.30 -6.35 -15.49
N ASP A 257 -7.14 -6.66 -16.77
CA ASP A 257 -5.82 -6.67 -17.42
C ASP A 257 -5.39 -5.22 -17.68
N ALA A 258 -4.29 -4.80 -17.06
CA ALA A 258 -3.86 -3.41 -17.12
C ALA A 258 -3.31 -3.01 -18.49
N GLU A 259 -2.95 -3.96 -19.37
CA GLU A 259 -2.47 -3.69 -20.73
C GLU A 259 -3.65 -3.52 -21.68
N THR A 260 -4.59 -4.47 -21.70
CA THR A 260 -5.75 -4.49 -22.62
C THR A 260 -6.94 -3.69 -22.12
N LEU A 261 -6.99 -3.41 -20.81
CA LEU A 261 -8.09 -2.75 -20.11
C LEU A 261 -9.41 -3.54 -20.11
N GLU A 262 -9.35 -4.85 -20.36
CA GLU A 262 -10.51 -5.73 -20.31
C GLU A 262 -10.71 -6.28 -18.90
N VAL A 263 -11.98 -6.29 -18.45
CA VAL A 263 -12.39 -7.05 -17.27
C VAL A 263 -12.47 -8.51 -17.69
N PHE A 264 -11.46 -9.30 -17.35
CA PHE A 264 -11.41 -10.70 -17.77
C PHE A 264 -12.15 -11.63 -16.80
N GLU A 265 -12.41 -11.17 -15.58
CA GLU A 265 -13.16 -11.92 -14.58
C GLU A 265 -13.91 -11.00 -13.62
N LYS A 266 -15.18 -11.34 -13.34
CA LYS A 266 -15.99 -10.75 -12.28
C LYS A 266 -16.53 -11.90 -11.42
N THR A 267 -16.23 -11.88 -10.13
CA THR A 267 -16.72 -12.87 -9.17
C THR A 267 -17.34 -12.17 -7.96
N LEU A 268 -18.24 -12.84 -7.26
CA LEU A 268 -18.73 -12.34 -5.97
C LEU A 268 -17.57 -12.12 -5.00
N TYR A 269 -17.70 -11.14 -4.12
CA TYR A 269 -16.78 -10.86 -3.03
C TYR A 269 -16.92 -11.91 -1.93
N ALA A 270 -16.55 -13.15 -2.25
CA ALA A 270 -16.63 -14.31 -1.39
C ALA A 270 -15.55 -15.32 -1.80
N VAL A 271 -15.03 -16.06 -0.83
CA VAL A 271 -14.11 -17.18 -1.07
C VAL A 271 -14.71 -18.40 -0.40
N ASP A 272 -15.01 -19.42 -1.21
CA ASP A 272 -15.42 -20.72 -0.70
C ASP A 272 -14.20 -21.43 -0.12
N SER A 273 -14.28 -21.86 1.14
CA SER A 273 -13.24 -22.65 1.77
C SER A 273 -13.66 -24.11 1.76
N ASP A 274 -13.01 -24.94 0.95
CA ASP A 274 -13.25 -26.39 0.89
C ASP A 274 -13.09 -27.12 2.25
N ASN A 275 -12.54 -26.44 3.28
CA ASN A 275 -12.03 -27.06 4.51
C ASN A 275 -12.68 -26.58 5.81
N SER A 276 -13.84 -25.91 5.81
CA SER A 276 -14.49 -25.59 7.09
C SER A 276 -16.02 -25.64 7.07
N GLU A 277 -16.60 -26.12 8.17
CA GLU A 277 -18.03 -25.95 8.51
C GLU A 277 -18.38 -24.46 8.80
N ASN A 278 -17.42 -23.54 8.67
CA ASN A 278 -17.57 -22.12 8.95
C ASN A 278 -17.64 -21.34 7.63
N VAL A 279 -18.70 -20.54 7.47
CA VAL A 279 -18.75 -19.53 6.41
C VAL A 279 -17.80 -18.41 6.80
N TYR A 280 -16.69 -18.25 6.08
CA TYR A 280 -15.81 -17.10 6.28
C TYR A 280 -16.49 -15.85 5.71
N ILE A 281 -16.77 -14.88 6.57
CA ILE A 281 -17.12 -13.54 6.13
C ILE A 281 -15.81 -12.82 5.84
N ILE A 282 -15.69 -12.38 4.60
CA ILE A 282 -14.53 -11.69 4.10
C ILE A 282 -14.90 -10.23 4.06
N GLU A 283 -14.19 -9.40 4.81
CA GLU A 283 -14.30 -7.95 4.75
C GLU A 283 -12.88 -7.37 4.69
N GLY A 284 -12.59 -6.66 3.60
CA GLY A 284 -11.29 -6.02 3.37
C GLY A 284 -10.21 -6.93 2.77
N ILE A 285 -9.49 -6.35 1.81
CA ILE A 285 -8.27 -6.89 1.23
C ILE A 285 -7.09 -6.16 1.89
N SER A 286 -6.11 -6.91 2.38
CA SER A 286 -4.85 -6.33 2.86
C SER A 286 -3.89 -6.09 1.70
N GLU A 287 -3.76 -7.07 0.81
CA GLU A 287 -2.81 -7.02 -0.31
C GLU A 287 -3.30 -7.84 -1.52
N PHE A 288 -2.96 -7.38 -2.72
CA PHE A 288 -3.06 -8.13 -3.98
C PHE A 288 -1.70 -8.12 -4.68
N LYS A 289 -0.97 -9.23 -4.63
CA LYS A 289 0.41 -9.34 -5.14
C LYS A 289 0.66 -10.73 -5.73
N GLU A 290 1.44 -10.78 -6.81
CA GLU A 290 1.69 -12.01 -7.57
C GLU A 290 0.37 -12.74 -7.92
N ASP A 291 0.22 -14.01 -7.52
CA ASP A 291 -0.97 -14.81 -7.77
C ASP A 291 -1.98 -14.79 -6.60
N TYR A 292 -1.77 -13.93 -5.61
CA TYR A 292 -2.41 -14.05 -4.31
C TYR A 292 -3.13 -12.78 -3.85
N ILE A 293 -4.25 -12.99 -3.18
CA ILE A 293 -5.00 -11.97 -2.45
C ILE A 293 -4.98 -12.35 -0.98
N THR A 294 -4.66 -11.39 -0.13
CA THR A 294 -4.71 -11.55 1.32
C THR A 294 -5.93 -10.83 1.84
N PHE A 295 -6.81 -11.58 2.49
CA PHE A 295 -8.06 -11.09 3.04
C PHE A 295 -8.04 -11.13 4.56
N LYS A 296 -8.74 -10.19 5.19
CA LYS A 296 -9.02 -10.23 6.62
C LYS A 296 -10.27 -11.07 6.86
N LEU A 297 -10.27 -11.83 7.95
CA LEU A 297 -11.36 -12.73 8.33
C LEU A 297 -12.10 -12.23 9.55
N TYR A 298 -13.42 -12.43 9.55
CA TYR A 298 -14.32 -12.15 10.66
C TYR A 298 -14.99 -13.45 11.11
N ASN A 299 -15.18 -13.66 12.43
CA ASN A 299 -15.73 -14.93 12.92
C ASN A 299 -17.25 -15.06 12.73
N SER A 300 -17.99 -13.96 12.58
CA SER A 300 -19.46 -13.98 12.47
C SER A 300 -20.02 -12.66 11.95
N ASP A 301 -21.29 -12.64 11.52
CA ASP A 301 -22.04 -11.43 11.12
C ASP A 301 -22.12 -10.34 12.23
N ARG A 302 -21.64 -10.66 13.44
CA ARG A 302 -21.68 -9.76 14.61
C ARG A 302 -20.31 -9.30 15.06
N ASP A 303 -19.23 -9.85 14.52
CA ASP A 303 -17.88 -9.40 14.84
C ASP A 303 -17.64 -8.10 14.05
N TYR A 304 -17.38 -6.99 14.75
CA TYR A 304 -16.99 -5.72 14.10
C TYR A 304 -15.48 -5.69 13.76
N ASN A 305 -14.74 -6.72 14.17
CA ASN A 305 -13.29 -6.73 14.24
C ASN A 305 -12.73 -7.96 13.55
N ALA A 306 -11.73 -7.77 12.68
CA ALA A 306 -11.05 -8.87 12.00
C ALA A 306 -10.37 -9.79 13.03
N SER A 307 -10.78 -11.06 13.06
CA SER A 307 -10.28 -12.10 13.96
C SER A 307 -9.08 -12.85 13.40
N GLY A 308 -8.84 -12.76 12.10
CA GLY A 308 -7.87 -13.57 11.38
C GLY A 308 -7.62 -13.10 9.96
N PHE A 309 -7.08 -13.99 9.15
CA PHE A 309 -6.80 -13.73 7.73
C PHE A 309 -6.79 -15.01 6.91
N LEU A 310 -6.93 -14.86 5.59
CA LEU A 310 -6.69 -15.93 4.62
C LEU A 310 -5.86 -15.43 3.44
N ILE A 311 -5.18 -16.37 2.79
CA ILE A 311 -4.41 -16.17 1.57
C ILE A 311 -5.07 -17.02 0.49
N TYR A 312 -5.55 -16.34 -0.55
CA TYR A 312 -6.27 -16.93 -1.65
C TYR A 312 -5.44 -16.82 -2.93
N ASN A 313 -5.20 -17.95 -3.60
CA ASN A 313 -4.58 -17.93 -4.92
C ASN A 313 -5.68 -17.76 -5.98
N TYR A 314 -5.76 -16.57 -6.58
CA TYR A 314 -6.87 -16.22 -7.46
C TYR A 314 -6.79 -16.91 -8.84
N LYS A 315 -5.63 -17.44 -9.24
CA LYS A 315 -5.52 -18.21 -10.50
C LYS A 315 -6.02 -19.64 -10.35
N THR A 316 -5.66 -20.30 -9.26
CA THR A 316 -6.05 -21.69 -8.96
C THR A 316 -7.38 -21.80 -8.23
N LYS A 317 -7.92 -20.67 -7.76
CA LYS A 317 -9.16 -20.53 -6.99
C LYS A 317 -9.14 -21.30 -5.67
N LYS A 318 -7.99 -21.34 -5.00
CA LYS A 318 -7.80 -22.12 -3.76
C LYS A 318 -7.33 -21.25 -2.60
N VAL A 319 -7.88 -21.53 -1.43
CA VAL A 319 -7.33 -21.04 -0.16
C VAL A 319 -6.03 -21.79 0.12
N VAL A 320 -4.94 -21.05 0.22
CA VAL A 320 -3.60 -21.58 0.53
C VAL A 320 -3.43 -21.75 2.03
N PHE A 321 -3.92 -20.78 2.79
CA PHE A 321 -3.84 -20.75 4.24
C PHE A 321 -4.94 -19.84 4.79
N ALA A 322 -5.52 -20.23 5.91
CA ALA A 322 -6.48 -19.43 6.67
C ALA A 322 -6.22 -19.65 8.16
N HIS A 323 -6.27 -18.58 8.94
CA HIS A 323 -5.98 -18.65 10.37
C HIS A 323 -6.74 -17.57 11.15
N HIS A 324 -7.33 -17.96 12.27
CA HIS A 324 -7.87 -17.04 13.26
C HIS A 324 -6.86 -16.84 14.39
N ILE A 325 -6.44 -15.60 14.57
CA ILE A 325 -5.59 -15.18 15.69
C ILE A 325 -6.43 -15.01 16.95
N PHE A 326 -7.68 -14.55 16.80
CA PHE A 326 -8.59 -14.24 17.89
C PHE A 326 -9.87 -15.08 17.86
N THR A 327 -10.30 -15.51 19.04
CA THR A 327 -11.64 -16.05 19.26
C THR A 327 -12.68 -14.93 19.22
N SER A 328 -13.95 -15.26 18.96
CA SER A 328 -15.06 -14.28 19.00
C SER A 328 -15.16 -13.52 20.33
N LYS A 329 -14.75 -14.13 21.45
CA LYS A 329 -14.72 -13.44 22.74
C LYS A 329 -13.69 -12.31 22.73
N GLN A 330 -12.49 -12.58 22.22
CA GLN A 330 -11.41 -11.59 22.16
C GLN A 330 -11.76 -10.46 21.18
N THR A 331 -12.37 -10.75 20.04
CA THR A 331 -12.80 -9.71 19.09
C THR A 331 -13.86 -8.79 19.68
N ASN A 332 -14.82 -9.34 20.44
CA ASN A 332 -15.80 -8.56 21.19
C ASN A 332 -15.17 -7.71 22.32
N ASP A 333 -14.04 -8.13 22.87
CA ASP A 333 -13.25 -7.35 23.82
C ASP A 333 -12.35 -6.29 23.12
N GLY A 334 -12.49 -6.11 21.80
CA GLY A 334 -11.78 -5.09 21.02
C GLY A 334 -10.48 -5.55 20.36
N TRP A 335 -10.17 -6.84 20.37
CA TRP A 335 -8.94 -7.37 19.74
C TRP A 335 -9.17 -7.54 18.25
N MET A 336 -8.21 -7.11 17.43
CA MET A 336 -8.33 -7.27 15.99
C MET A 336 -6.99 -7.35 15.28
N VAL A 337 -7.00 -8.05 14.15
CA VAL A 337 -5.92 -8.06 13.16
C VAL A 337 -6.02 -6.78 12.34
N PHE A 338 -4.96 -5.98 12.36
CA PHE A 338 -4.91 -4.68 11.71
C PHE A 338 -4.39 -4.75 10.29
N ASP A 339 -3.32 -5.49 10.09
CA ASP A 339 -2.66 -5.60 8.79
C ASP A 339 -2.04 -6.98 8.63
N VAL A 340 -2.00 -7.47 7.40
CA VAL A 340 -1.38 -8.75 7.04
C VAL A 340 -0.60 -8.58 5.75
N GLN A 341 0.70 -8.85 5.84
CA GLN A 341 1.58 -8.86 4.67
C GLN A 341 1.94 -10.30 4.33
N TYR A 342 1.69 -10.67 3.08
CA TYR A 342 2.07 -11.96 2.53
C TYR A 342 3.01 -11.76 1.35
N GLN A 343 4.10 -12.50 1.38
CA GLN A 343 5.03 -12.60 0.27
C GLN A 343 5.24 -14.08 0.02
N ASN A 344 5.38 -14.49 -1.24
CA ASN A 344 5.63 -15.87 -1.62
C ASN A 344 7.08 -16.31 -1.33
N ASN A 345 7.65 -15.79 -0.25
CA ASN A 345 8.97 -16.07 0.30
C ASN A 345 8.87 -16.97 1.54
N SER A 346 7.77 -17.72 1.67
CA SER A 346 7.47 -18.59 2.81
C SER A 346 7.26 -17.85 4.14
N ARG A 347 6.83 -16.58 4.13
CA ARG A 347 6.51 -15.80 5.35
C ARG A 347 5.20 -15.04 5.27
N ILE A 348 4.50 -14.98 6.40
CA ILE A 348 3.31 -14.15 6.61
C ILE A 348 3.51 -13.37 7.90
N PHE A 349 3.33 -12.06 7.83
CA PHE A 349 3.39 -11.17 8.98
C PHE A 349 1.98 -10.62 9.22
N ALA A 350 1.39 -10.94 10.38
CA ALA A 350 0.09 -10.42 10.78
C ALA A 350 0.23 -9.57 12.03
N TYR A 351 -0.13 -8.30 11.92
CA TYR A 351 -0.04 -7.34 13.00
C TYR A 351 -1.39 -7.12 13.67
N ASP A 352 -1.40 -7.06 14.99
CA ASP A 352 -2.62 -6.88 15.77
C ASP A 352 -2.67 -5.58 16.57
N PHE A 353 -3.87 -5.25 17.06
CA PHE A 353 -4.10 -4.02 17.81
C PHE A 353 -3.29 -3.90 19.10
N ALA A 354 -2.87 -5.03 19.66
CA ALA A 354 -2.12 -5.09 20.90
C ALA A 354 -0.61 -4.92 20.66
N LYS A 355 -0.20 -4.40 19.49
CA LYS A 355 1.20 -4.13 19.13
C LYS A 355 2.04 -5.39 19.05
N ARG A 356 1.44 -6.48 18.55
CA ARG A 356 2.13 -7.75 18.34
C ARG A 356 2.17 -8.10 16.88
N LEU A 357 3.29 -8.69 16.48
CA LEU A 357 3.53 -9.20 15.14
C LEU A 357 3.60 -10.73 15.21
N HIS A 358 2.62 -11.36 14.60
CA HIS A 358 2.53 -12.81 14.42
C HIS A 358 3.27 -13.19 13.14
N ILE A 359 4.28 -14.05 13.25
CA ILE A 359 5.11 -14.49 12.13
C ILE A 359 4.80 -15.96 11.87
N PHE A 360 4.32 -16.24 10.66
CA PHE A 360 4.09 -17.59 10.16
C PHE A 360 5.11 -17.92 9.08
N GLU A 361 5.63 -19.14 9.13
CA GLU A 361 6.58 -19.65 8.13
C GLU A 361 6.09 -20.97 7.55
N ASP A 362 6.36 -21.20 6.27
CA ASP A 362 6.09 -22.49 5.62
C ASP A 362 7.18 -23.49 5.98
N VAL A 363 6.88 -24.36 6.93
CA VAL A 363 7.79 -25.41 7.39
C VAL A 363 7.66 -26.61 6.45
N LYS A 364 8.70 -26.87 5.64
CA LYS A 364 8.81 -28.13 4.89
C LYS A 364 9.10 -29.25 5.90
N GLU A 365 8.23 -30.27 5.93
CA GLU A 365 8.47 -31.48 6.73
C GLU A 365 9.68 -32.27 6.25
#